data_AF-A0A7L3NS61-F1
#
_entry.id   AF-A0A7L3NS61-F1
#
_cell.length_a   1.000
_cell.length_b   1.000
_cell.length_c   1.000
_cell.angle_alpha   90.00
_cell.angle_beta   90.00
_cell.angle_gamma   90.00
#
_symmetry.space_group_name_H-M   'P 1'
#
loop_
_entity.id
_entity.type
_entity.pdbx_description
1 polymer ?
#
loop_
_entity_poly.entity_id
_entity_poly.type
_entity_poly.pdbx_seq_one_letter_code
_entity_poly.pdbx_strand_id
1 'polypeptide(L)'
;MGSHVLAASISMLSLLAMMGDTEGKADSSFIIDSDPSRCMRHHYVDSISHPLYKCSSKMVLLARCEGRCSQTSRSEPMVSFSTVLKQPFRSTCHCCRPQTSKLKAM
;
A
#
# COMPACT_ATOMS: atom_id res chain seq x y z
N MET A 1 14.43 51.32 48.97
CA MET A 1 13.16 51.50 48.24
C MET A 1 13.48 51.89 46.82
N GLY A 2 12.95 51.16 45.83
CA GLY A 2 12.99 51.55 44.42
C GLY A 2 13.76 50.59 43.50
N SER A 3 13.28 49.35 43.34
CA SER A 3 13.66 48.51 42.19
C SER A 3 12.83 48.93 40.98
N HIS A 4 13.47 49.45 39.93
CA HIS A 4 12.81 49.68 38.64
C HIS A 4 13.46 48.82 37.57
N VAL A 5 12.66 47.85 37.14
CA VAL A 5 12.93 46.80 36.17
C VAL A 5 13.09 47.41 34.78
N LEU A 6 14.15 46.98 34.09
CA LEU A 6 14.41 47.23 32.67
C LEU A 6 13.25 46.73 31.81
N ALA A 7 12.55 47.63 31.11
CA ALA A 7 11.62 47.29 30.05
C ALA A 7 12.05 48.03 28.78
N ALA A 8 12.93 47.38 28.01
CA ALA A 8 13.27 47.84 26.66
C ALA A 8 12.12 47.48 25.72
N SER A 9 11.44 48.50 25.20
CA SER A 9 10.38 48.37 24.20
C SER A 9 10.99 47.98 22.84
N ILE A 10 10.83 46.73 22.41
CA ILE A 10 11.22 46.29 21.07
C ILE A 10 10.05 46.58 20.12
N SER A 11 10.28 47.54 19.22
CA SER A 11 9.36 48.00 18.19
C SER A 11 9.10 46.90 17.15
N MET A 12 7.84 46.48 17.01
CA MET A 12 7.35 45.43 16.11
C MET A 12 7.08 45.99 14.71
N LEU A 13 8.12 46.23 13.88
CA LEU A 13 7.88 46.74 12.52
C LEU A 13 8.88 46.37 11.41
N SER A 14 9.74 45.35 11.57
CA SER A 14 10.79 45.08 10.56
C SER A 14 10.81 43.67 9.93
N LEU A 15 9.67 42.98 9.79
CA LEU A 15 9.64 41.64 9.18
C LEU A 15 8.71 41.53 7.95
N LEU A 16 8.74 42.52 7.05
CA LEU A 16 7.99 42.51 5.79
C LEU A 16 8.85 42.51 4.51
N ALA A 17 9.99 41.81 4.53
CA ALA A 17 10.74 41.59 3.30
C ALA A 17 11.26 40.16 3.24
N MET A 18 10.56 39.30 2.50
CA MET A 18 11.09 38.33 1.53
C MET A 18 9.95 37.39 1.09
N MET A 19 9.07 37.88 0.20
CA MET A 19 8.35 36.97 -0.71
C MET A 19 9.31 36.65 -1.85
N GLY A 20 10.11 35.61 -1.65
CA GLY A 20 10.83 34.94 -2.73
C GLY A 20 10.11 33.63 -2.99
N ASP A 21 9.54 33.49 -4.19
CA ASP A 21 9.03 32.23 -4.73
C ASP A 21 10.13 31.17 -4.69
N THR A 22 10.09 30.35 -3.65
CA THR A 22 10.55 28.97 -3.76
C THR A 22 9.29 28.14 -3.90
N GLU A 23 9.07 27.57 -5.08
CA GLU A 23 8.25 26.38 -5.26
C GLU A 23 8.93 25.21 -4.54
N GLY A 24 9.05 25.33 -3.22
CA GLY A 24 9.21 24.22 -2.33
C GLY A 24 7.88 23.50 -2.41
N LYS A 25 7.80 22.55 -3.33
CA LYS A 25 6.82 21.47 -3.26
C LYS A 25 6.95 20.89 -1.87
N ALA A 26 6.12 21.41 -0.97
CA ALA A 26 5.78 20.78 0.26
C ALA A 26 5.09 19.49 -0.16
N ASP A 27 5.90 18.47 -0.48
CA ASP A 27 5.53 17.10 -0.23
C ASP A 27 5.46 16.98 1.30
N SER A 28 4.45 17.66 1.85
CA SER A 28 3.72 17.15 2.99
C SER A 28 3.51 15.70 2.64
N SER A 29 4.28 14.84 3.29
CA SER A 29 3.95 13.45 3.53
C SER A 29 2.64 13.47 4.33
N PHE A 30 1.55 13.92 3.70
CA PHE A 30 0.24 13.38 3.94
C PHE A 30 0.46 11.89 3.76
N ILE A 31 0.43 11.19 4.89
CA ILE A 31 0.23 9.76 4.92
C ILE A 31 -1.08 9.58 4.16
N ILE A 32 -1.00 9.37 2.85
CA ILE A 32 -2.14 8.96 2.05
C ILE A 32 -2.39 7.56 2.58
N ASP A 33 -3.30 7.49 3.56
CA ASP A 33 -3.78 6.24 4.11
C ASP A 33 -4.29 5.45 2.92
N SER A 34 -3.45 4.51 2.52
CA SER A 34 -3.62 3.80 1.28
C SER A 34 -4.76 2.82 1.53
N ASP A 35 -5.74 2.76 0.63
CA ASP A 35 -6.95 1.93 0.78
C ASP A 35 -6.61 0.57 1.43
N PRO A 36 -7.12 0.30 2.66
CA PRO A 36 -6.79 -0.92 3.39
C PRO A 36 -7.31 -2.17 2.68
N SER A 37 -8.24 -2.01 1.73
CA SER A 37 -8.78 -3.11 0.94
C SER A 37 -7.98 -3.42 -0.34
N ARG A 38 -6.92 -2.65 -0.65
CA ARG A 38 -6.07 -2.91 -1.83
C ARG A 38 -5.32 -4.22 -1.70
N CYS A 39 -4.99 -4.84 -2.82
CA CYS A 39 -4.12 -6.03 -2.85
C CYS A 39 -2.78 -5.76 -2.14
N MET A 40 -2.54 -6.44 -1.03
CA MET A 40 -1.33 -6.29 -0.23
C MET A 40 -0.90 -7.60 0.47
N ARG A 41 0.28 -7.56 1.09
CA ARG A 41 0.85 -8.70 1.82
C ARG A 41 0.44 -8.64 3.29
N HIS A 42 -0.23 -9.69 3.76
CA HIS A 42 -0.63 -9.87 5.16
C HIS A 42 0.23 -10.95 5.82
N HIS A 43 0.79 -10.66 6.99
CA HIS A 43 1.54 -11.63 7.78
C HIS A 43 0.63 -12.34 8.77
N TYR A 44 0.86 -13.63 8.98
CA TYR A 44 0.15 -14.44 9.96
C TYR A 44 1.07 -15.55 10.49
N VAL A 45 0.80 -16.03 11.69
CA VAL A 45 1.51 -17.18 12.27
C VAL A 45 0.62 -18.40 12.14
N ASP A 46 1.20 -19.51 11.71
CA ASP A 46 0.49 -20.78 11.57
C ASP A 46 1.35 -21.94 12.08
N SER A 47 0.69 -23.02 12.48
CA SER A 47 1.35 -24.24 12.95
C SER A 47 1.46 -25.26 11.83
N ILE A 48 2.69 -25.57 11.41
CA ILE A 48 2.94 -26.64 10.44
C ILE A 48 3.06 -27.97 11.18
N SER A 49 2.23 -28.93 10.78
CA SER A 49 2.25 -30.33 11.25
C SER A 49 2.07 -31.27 10.06
N HIS A 50 2.67 -32.45 10.13
CA HIS A 50 2.47 -33.46 9.09
C HIS A 50 1.03 -34.03 9.17
N PRO A 51 0.27 -34.13 8.05
CA PRO A 51 -1.14 -34.53 8.11
C PRO A 51 -1.37 -35.99 8.51
N LEU A 52 -0.40 -36.88 8.26
CA LEU A 52 -0.48 -38.32 8.55
C LEU A 52 0.38 -38.79 9.74
N TYR A 53 1.66 -38.43 9.77
CA TYR A 53 2.58 -38.83 10.82
C TYR A 53 2.50 -37.95 12.07
N LYS A 54 2.74 -38.57 13.24
CA LYS A 54 2.88 -37.87 14.51
C LYS A 54 4.27 -37.21 14.61
N CYS A 55 4.42 -36.08 13.94
CA CYS A 55 5.59 -35.21 14.06
C CYS A 55 5.34 -34.11 15.12
N SER A 56 6.42 -33.45 15.56
CA SER A 56 6.28 -32.23 16.36
C SER A 56 5.73 -31.09 15.49
N SER A 57 4.68 -30.42 15.98
CA SER A 57 4.13 -29.22 15.35
C SER A 57 5.01 -28.00 15.58
N LYS A 58 5.18 -27.16 14.57
CA LYS A 58 6.04 -25.96 14.64
C LYS A 58 5.30 -24.71 14.19
N MET A 59 5.26 -23.69 15.05
CA MET A 59 4.75 -22.37 14.68
C MET A 59 5.74 -21.63 13.78
N VAL A 60 5.24 -21.05 12.69
CA VAL A 60 6.04 -20.30 11.71
C VAL A 60 5.33 -19.03 11.26
N LEU A 61 6.11 -17.97 11.01
CA LEU A 61 5.61 -16.75 10.39
C LEU A 61 5.48 -16.94 8.87
N LEU A 62 4.26 -16.78 8.37
CA LEU A 62 3.88 -16.87 6.97
C LEU A 62 3.36 -15.51 6.45
N ALA A 63 3.19 -15.44 5.13
CA ALA A 63 2.58 -14.30 4.48
C ALA A 63 1.62 -14.76 3.38
N ARG A 64 0.51 -14.05 3.21
CA ARG A 64 -0.47 -14.25 2.12
C ARG A 64 -0.77 -12.94 1.41
N CYS A 65 -1.22 -13.03 0.16
CA CYS A 65 -1.70 -11.90 -0.63
C CYS A 65 -3.23 -11.84 -0.53
N GLU A 66 -3.77 -10.68 -0.13
CA GLU A 66 -5.21 -10.47 0.01
C GLU A 66 -5.55 -9.03 -0.36
N GLY A 67 -6.78 -8.82 -0.85
CA GLY A 67 -7.30 -7.51 -1.22
C GLY A 67 -7.75 -7.42 -2.68
N ARG A 68 -8.20 -6.23 -3.06
CA ARG A 68 -8.79 -5.90 -4.36
C ARG A 68 -7.74 -5.28 -5.28
N CYS A 69 -7.70 -5.75 -6.53
CA CYS A 69 -6.93 -5.07 -7.57
C CYS A 69 -7.69 -3.80 -7.99
N SER A 70 -6.96 -2.75 -8.38
CA SER A 70 -7.58 -1.49 -8.81
C SER A 70 -8.25 -1.60 -10.18
N GLN A 71 -7.85 -2.56 -11.01
CA GLN A 71 -8.42 -2.79 -12.33
C GLN A 71 -9.72 -3.60 -12.23
N THR A 72 -10.74 -3.16 -12.96
CA THR A 72 -11.98 -3.90 -13.12
C THR A 72 -11.79 -5.12 -14.02
N SER A 73 -12.52 -6.20 -13.72
CA SER A 73 -12.63 -7.34 -14.62
C SER A 73 -13.60 -7.02 -15.76
N ARG A 74 -13.33 -7.54 -16.96
CA ARG A 74 -14.19 -7.37 -18.13
C ARG A 74 -14.19 -8.62 -19.00
N SER A 75 -15.25 -8.76 -19.79
CA SER A 75 -15.43 -9.86 -20.74
C SER A 75 -16.22 -9.36 -21.93
N GLU A 76 -15.60 -9.31 -23.10
CA GLU A 76 -16.20 -8.83 -24.34
C GLU A 76 -16.47 -10.01 -25.28
N PRO A 77 -17.65 -10.09 -25.93
CA PRO A 77 -17.93 -11.14 -26.90
C PRO A 77 -17.05 -10.99 -28.14
N MET A 78 -16.59 -12.12 -28.68
CA MET A 78 -15.81 -12.16 -29.91
C MET A 78 -16.70 -12.58 -31.08
N VAL A 79 -16.71 -11.77 -32.14
CA VAL A 79 -17.41 -12.11 -33.39
C VAL A 79 -16.49 -12.98 -34.23
N SER A 80 -16.94 -14.19 -34.57
CA SER A 80 -16.28 -15.06 -35.55
C SER A 80 -17.22 -15.39 -36.68
N PHE A 81 -16.68 -15.36 -37.91
CA PHE A 81 -17.40 -15.80 -39.11
C PHE A 81 -17.10 -17.27 -39.48
N SER A 82 -16.22 -17.93 -38.71
CA SER A 82 -16.05 -19.39 -38.81
C SER A 82 -17.23 -20.12 -38.18
N THR A 83 -17.58 -21.29 -38.72
CA THR A 83 -18.65 -22.16 -38.19
C THR A 83 -18.39 -22.70 -36.78
N VAL A 84 -17.16 -22.54 -36.27
CA VAL A 84 -16.75 -22.95 -34.92
C VAL A 84 -16.22 -21.74 -34.17
N LEU A 85 -16.80 -21.46 -33.01
CA LEU A 85 -16.36 -20.40 -32.10
C LEU A 85 -15.64 -21.04 -30.90
N LYS A 86 -14.30 -21.06 -30.93
CA LYS A 86 -13.48 -21.76 -29.91
C LYS A 86 -13.44 -21.04 -28.56
N GLN A 87 -13.38 -19.71 -28.58
CA GLN A 87 -13.37 -18.88 -27.38
C GLN A 87 -14.30 -17.68 -27.60
N PRO A 88 -15.53 -17.72 -27.05
CA PRO A 88 -16.55 -16.70 -27.34
C PRO A 88 -16.33 -15.36 -26.67
N PHE A 89 -15.40 -15.28 -25.72
CA PHE A 89 -15.13 -14.07 -24.97
C PHE A 89 -13.64 -13.77 -24.87
N ARG A 90 -13.32 -12.49 -25.04
CA ARG A 90 -12.04 -11.91 -24.64
C ARG A 90 -12.20 -11.35 -23.24
N SER A 91 -11.69 -12.05 -22.24
CA SER A 91 -11.77 -11.66 -20.83
C SER A 91 -10.44 -11.17 -20.28
N THR A 92 -10.51 -10.21 -19.34
CA THR A 92 -9.36 -9.77 -18.55
C THR A 92 -9.75 -9.71 -17.07
N CYS A 93 -8.90 -10.27 -16.21
CA CYS A 93 -9.10 -10.30 -14.76
C CYS A 93 -7.76 -10.12 -14.05
N HIS A 94 -7.73 -9.28 -13.01
CA HIS A 94 -6.56 -9.06 -12.17
C HIS A 94 -6.82 -9.71 -10.80
N CYS A 95 -5.92 -10.60 -10.40
CA CYS A 95 -6.01 -11.34 -9.14
C CYS A 95 -4.86 -10.94 -8.22
N CYS A 96 -5.16 -10.75 -6.93
CA CYS A 96 -4.13 -10.53 -5.92
C CYS A 96 -3.32 -11.82 -5.73
N ARG A 97 -2.06 -11.83 -6.18
CA ARG A 97 -1.18 -13.00 -6.17
C ARG A 97 0.25 -12.62 -5.77
N PRO A 98 1.05 -13.58 -5.27
CA PRO A 98 2.45 -13.32 -4.94
C PRO A 98 3.23 -12.91 -6.19
N GLN A 99 3.88 -11.75 -6.15
CA GLN A 99 4.82 -11.32 -7.20
C GLN A 99 6.18 -11.99 -7.04
N THR A 100 6.64 -12.13 -5.80
CA THR A 100 7.91 -12.81 -5.45
C THR A 100 7.69 -13.66 -4.22
N SER A 101 8.29 -14.84 -4.19
CA SER A 101 8.32 -15.72 -3.03
C SER A 101 9.75 -16.26 -2.80
N LYS A 102 10.02 -16.72 -1.58
CA LYS A 102 11.29 -17.38 -1.24
C LYS A 102 10.99 -18.78 -0.74
N LEU A 103 11.54 -19.78 -1.42
CA LEU A 103 11.53 -21.14 -0.91
C LEU A 103 12.36 -21.20 0.37
N LYS A 104 11.74 -21.68 1.46
CA LYS A 104 12.41 -21.97 2.72
C LYS A 104 12.42 -23.49 2.90
N ALA A 105 13.56 -24.11 2.65
CA ALA A 105 13.80 -25.49 3.07
C ALA A 105 14.06 -25.50 4.57
N MET A 106 13.53 -26.52 5.26
CA MET A 106 13.80 -26.80 6.66
C MET A 106 14.81 -27.93 6.77
#